data_AF-A0A9Q0AHV6-F1
#
_entry.id   AF-A0A9Q0AHV6-F1
#
_cell.length_a   1.000
_cell.length_b   1.000
_cell.length_c   1.000
_cell.angle_alpha   90.00
_cell.angle_beta   90.00
_cell.angle_gamma   90.00
#
_symmetry.space_group_name_H-M   'P 1'
#
loop_
_entity.id
_entity.type
_entity.pdbx_description
1 polymer ?
#
loop_
_entity_poly.entity_id
_entity_poly.type
_entity_poly.pdbx_seq_one_letter_code
_entity_poly.pdbx_strand_id
1 'polypeptide(L)'
;MKLPTASSSLRAQLSSLSSSATRSAVHRPCFGHVGRALKPLAGRSQSTLASAFHTPEPTSFVGTTFQGRSGRDYVVQQVLQDRQDRFVYLAEAEDKKRYVLKSLFDSEYNYALALQPKLSDSPYLRAVQDTIPGQKMFVNEYLSDHLLNFAWKPLPLLTQKRILRDALRGLAAMHEHDIAHLDIKANNIMVDYHETDDGLVVDRVQLSDLEDATHIPPRQALRGLQVGNHWWRSPEAHVKGAINKPTDVFSFAIVSIFLLLRRVIFWMDVPQSSDPSFAILEKQISTFGEWDDIDDFLDYLGRGHPWRQSFSKMAGSFGESNPRRPFSLWKSDVLDADFKDLVRQMTNFDPRKRITAQEALEHSWFKDVPDTA
;
A
#
# COMPACT_ATOMS: atom_id res chain seq x y z
N MET A 1 -21.41 18.85 5.26
CA MET A 1 -20.63 19.05 6.49
C MET A 1 -19.41 19.88 6.11
N LYS A 2 -19.24 21.10 6.64
CA LYS A 2 -17.97 21.85 6.45
C LYS A 2 -16.87 21.09 7.19
N LEU A 3 -15.77 20.76 6.52
CA LEU A 3 -14.66 20.01 7.09
C LEU A 3 -13.80 20.95 7.96
N PRO A 4 -13.40 20.60 9.20
CA PRO A 4 -12.51 21.41 10.01
C PRO A 4 -11.09 21.43 9.43
N THR A 5 -10.43 22.59 9.46
CA THR A 5 -9.03 22.78 9.04
C THR A 5 -8.05 22.12 10.03
N ALA A 6 -7.17 21.25 9.53
CA ALA A 6 -6.21 20.49 10.32
C ALA A 6 -4.87 21.24 10.47
N SER A 7 -4.41 21.48 11.70
CA SER A 7 -3.02 21.95 11.91
C SER A 7 -2.28 21.32 13.09
N SER A 8 -2.97 20.87 14.15
CA SER A 8 -2.30 20.25 15.32
C SER A 8 -2.44 18.72 15.40
N SER A 9 -3.61 18.16 15.08
CA SER A 9 -3.87 16.70 15.03
C SER A 9 -3.03 15.96 13.97
N LEU A 10 -2.53 16.71 12.98
CA LEU A 10 -1.96 16.18 11.74
C LEU A 10 -0.50 15.69 11.87
N ARG A 11 0.33 16.35 12.69
CA ARG A 11 1.70 15.87 12.96
C ARG A 11 1.71 14.55 13.73
N ALA A 12 0.74 14.35 14.64
CA ALA A 12 0.53 13.08 15.33
C ALA A 12 0.00 11.98 14.39
N GLN A 13 -0.83 12.34 13.41
CA GLN A 13 -1.24 11.44 12.33
C GLN A 13 -0.03 10.96 11.54
N LEU A 14 0.82 11.87 11.05
CA LEU A 14 1.97 11.51 10.22
C LEU A 14 3.02 10.65 10.97
N SER A 15 3.27 10.90 12.26
CA SER A 15 4.20 10.08 13.06
C SER A 15 3.65 8.71 13.46
N SER A 16 2.33 8.58 13.66
CA SER A 16 1.67 7.28 13.89
C SER A 16 1.55 6.45 12.60
N LEU A 17 1.31 7.10 11.46
CA LEU A 17 1.18 6.45 10.15
C LEU A 17 2.51 5.87 9.66
N SER A 18 3.63 6.57 9.88
CA SER A 18 4.98 6.08 9.57
C SER A 18 5.45 4.96 10.53
N SER A 19 4.98 4.95 11.78
CA SER A 19 5.38 3.96 12.79
C SER A 19 4.55 2.67 12.80
N SER A 20 3.36 2.66 12.19
CA SER A 20 2.45 1.50 12.10
C SER A 20 2.89 0.37 11.15
N ALA A 21 4.18 0.33 10.78
CA ALA A 21 4.79 -0.74 9.97
C ALA A 21 4.98 -2.06 10.75
N THR A 22 4.21 -2.32 11.81
CA THR A 22 4.12 -3.62 12.47
C THR A 22 3.34 -4.58 11.57
N ARG A 23 4.05 -5.21 10.63
CA ARG A 23 3.54 -6.40 9.95
C ARG A 23 3.66 -7.59 10.90
N SER A 24 2.59 -8.35 11.05
CA SER A 24 2.73 -9.76 11.44
C SER A 24 3.47 -10.46 10.31
N ALA A 25 4.57 -11.14 10.63
CA ALA A 25 5.26 -12.02 9.70
C ALA A 25 4.23 -13.00 9.10
N VAL A 26 3.94 -12.86 7.81
CA VAL A 26 3.13 -13.84 7.09
C VAL A 26 4.05 -15.01 6.83
N HIS A 27 3.98 -16.04 7.68
CA HIS A 27 4.55 -17.33 7.35
C HIS A 27 3.83 -17.86 6.11
N ARG A 28 4.46 -17.71 4.94
CA ARG A 28 3.98 -18.30 3.69
C ARG A 28 4.26 -19.80 3.74
N PRO A 29 3.25 -20.69 3.67
CA PRO A 29 3.52 -22.11 3.50
C PRO A 29 4.07 -22.34 2.09
N CYS A 30 5.22 -23.00 2.00
CA CYS A 30 5.73 -23.53 0.74
C CYS A 30 4.73 -24.58 0.20
N PHE A 31 4.23 -24.38 -1.03
CA PHE A 31 3.37 -25.37 -1.69
C PHE A 31 4.19 -26.58 -2.12
N GLY A 32 4.08 -27.67 -1.35
CA GLY A 32 4.33 -29.05 -1.77
C GLY A 32 2.99 -29.79 -1.89
N HIS A 33 2.93 -30.76 -2.79
CA HIS A 33 1.75 -31.51 -3.23
C HIS A 33 0.77 -32.01 -2.15
N VAL A 34 -0.49 -32.13 -2.61
CA VAL A 34 -1.70 -32.68 -2.00
C VAL A 34 -1.47 -33.93 -1.11
N GLY A 35 -2.07 -33.95 0.09
CA GLY A 35 -2.45 -35.19 0.74
C GLY A 35 -2.51 -35.20 2.28
N ARG A 36 -3.74 -35.33 2.80
CA ARG A 36 -4.14 -35.84 4.14
C ARG A 36 -4.04 -34.92 5.36
N ALA A 37 -5.21 -34.76 5.99
CA ALA A 37 -5.43 -34.11 7.27
C ALA A 37 -4.73 -34.83 8.44
N LEU A 38 -4.10 -34.06 9.32
CA LEU A 38 -3.71 -34.50 10.66
C LEU A 38 -4.17 -33.45 11.68
N LYS A 39 -4.86 -33.94 12.72
CA LYS A 39 -5.36 -33.18 13.89
C LYS A 39 -4.20 -32.66 14.75
N PRO A 40 -4.39 -31.59 15.54
CA PRO A 40 -3.34 -31.03 16.38
C PRO A 40 -3.10 -31.88 17.64
N LEU A 41 -1.84 -32.18 17.93
CA LEU A 41 -1.39 -32.71 19.23
C LEU A 41 -0.97 -31.55 20.13
N ALA A 42 -1.51 -31.56 21.34
CA ALA A 42 -1.24 -30.58 22.39
C ALA A 42 0.16 -30.75 23.01
N GLY A 43 0.73 -29.62 23.42
CA GLY A 43 1.60 -29.49 24.59
C GLY A 43 3.03 -30.01 24.47
N ARG A 44 4.00 -29.09 24.39
CA ARG A 44 5.27 -29.21 25.13
C ARG A 44 5.96 -27.86 25.29
N SER A 45 6.35 -27.61 26.53
CA SER A 45 7.09 -26.46 27.07
C SER A 45 8.38 -26.17 26.30
N GLN A 46 8.56 -24.92 25.87
CA GLN A 46 9.86 -24.43 25.40
C GLN A 46 10.70 -24.00 26.60
N SER A 47 11.81 -24.70 26.82
CA SER A 47 12.92 -24.24 27.66
C SER A 47 13.71 -23.18 26.91
N THR A 48 13.83 -22.00 27.51
CA THR A 48 14.67 -20.88 27.08
C THR A 48 16.16 -21.22 27.13
N LEU A 49 16.83 -21.16 25.98
CA LEU A 49 18.26 -20.85 25.88
C LEU A 49 18.39 -19.60 25.01
N ALA A 50 18.57 -18.46 25.68
CA ALA A 50 18.88 -17.19 25.06
C ALA A 50 20.35 -17.20 24.62
N SER A 51 20.61 -17.35 23.32
CA SER A 51 21.88 -16.92 22.74
C SER A 51 21.77 -15.44 22.39
N ALA A 52 22.50 -14.61 23.14
CA ALA A 52 22.62 -13.19 22.88
C ALA A 52 23.34 -12.95 21.56
N PHE A 53 22.59 -12.71 20.48
CA PHE A 53 23.14 -12.05 19.30
C PHE A 53 23.16 -10.55 19.58
N HIS A 54 24.37 -9.99 19.72
CA HIS A 54 24.55 -8.54 19.68
C HIS A 54 24.16 -8.04 18.29
N THR A 55 23.00 -7.40 18.16
CA THR A 55 22.73 -6.48 17.05
C THR A 55 23.61 -5.25 17.25
N PRO A 56 24.53 -4.93 16.32
CA PRO A 56 25.38 -3.75 16.44
C PRO A 56 24.55 -2.46 16.46
N GLU A 57 25.05 -1.43 17.14
CA GLU A 57 24.43 -0.10 17.25
C GLU A 57 24.16 0.52 15.85
N PRO A 58 23.04 1.25 15.63
CA PRO A 58 22.63 1.75 14.32
C PRO A 58 23.66 2.64 13.60
N THR A 59 24.57 3.28 14.35
CA THR A 59 25.62 4.15 13.80
C THR A 59 26.80 3.39 13.19
N SER A 60 26.94 2.09 13.45
CA SER A 60 28.11 1.31 13.01
C SER A 60 28.18 1.04 11.51
N PHE A 61 27.10 1.28 10.77
CA PHE A 61 27.04 0.99 9.33
C PHE A 61 27.37 2.17 8.43
N VAL A 62 27.36 3.41 8.95
CA VAL A 62 27.72 4.60 8.15
C VAL A 62 29.19 4.50 7.73
N GLY A 63 29.46 4.73 6.45
CA GLY A 63 30.76 4.55 5.81
C GLY A 63 31.04 3.12 5.33
N THR A 64 30.19 2.13 5.68
CA THR A 64 30.30 0.78 5.12
C THR A 64 30.07 0.82 3.61
N THR A 65 30.92 0.13 2.86
CA THR A 65 30.76 -0.04 1.41
C THR A 65 30.19 -1.42 1.12
N PHE A 66 29.09 -1.47 0.37
CA PHE A 66 28.54 -2.69 -0.18
C PHE A 66 28.77 -2.72 -1.69
N GLN A 67 29.30 -3.82 -2.20
CA GLN A 67 29.41 -4.05 -3.63
C GLN A 67 28.16 -4.77 -4.16
N GLY A 68 27.48 -4.15 -5.12
CA GLY A 68 26.34 -4.75 -5.80
C GLY A 68 26.76 -5.78 -6.84
N ARG A 69 25.79 -6.56 -7.32
CA ARG A 69 25.98 -7.56 -8.37
C ARG A 69 26.41 -6.93 -9.69
N SER A 70 26.07 -5.67 -9.93
CA SER A 70 26.57 -4.88 -11.07
C SER A 70 28.08 -4.58 -10.99
N GLY A 71 28.72 -4.81 -9.84
CA GLY A 71 30.09 -4.40 -9.55
C GLY A 71 30.20 -2.97 -9.00
N ARG A 72 29.09 -2.23 -8.90
CA ARG A 72 29.06 -0.89 -8.32
C ARG A 72 29.20 -0.94 -6.81
N ASP A 73 30.01 -0.03 -6.28
CA ASP A 73 30.15 0.19 -4.84
C ASP A 73 29.16 1.23 -4.32
N TYR A 74 28.51 0.91 -3.20
CA TYR A 74 27.53 1.75 -2.52
C TYR A 74 28.01 2.05 -1.11
N VAL A 75 28.35 3.30 -0.83
CA VAL A 75 28.83 3.75 0.49
C VAL A 75 27.65 4.27 1.30
N VAL A 76 27.34 3.60 2.41
CA VAL A 76 26.24 3.98 3.30
C VAL A 76 26.49 5.36 3.91
N GLN A 77 25.58 6.29 3.65
CA GLN A 77 25.60 7.65 4.18
C GLN A 77 24.74 7.79 5.43
N GLN A 78 23.61 7.08 5.47
CA GLN A 78 22.66 7.18 6.55
C GLN A 78 21.85 5.89 6.71
N VAL A 79 21.53 5.55 7.95
CA VAL A 79 20.53 4.51 8.26
C VAL A 79 19.14 5.15 8.30
N LEU A 80 18.29 4.77 7.35
CA LEU A 80 16.91 5.25 7.24
C LEU A 80 15.96 4.43 8.12
N GLN A 81 16.22 3.13 8.24
CA GLN A 81 15.47 2.24 9.12
C GLN A 81 16.37 1.11 9.63
N ASP A 82 16.21 0.78 10.91
CA ASP A 82 16.86 -0.34 11.57
C ASP A 82 15.85 -1.01 12.51
N ARG A 83 15.23 -2.11 12.07
CA ARG A 83 14.28 -2.90 12.88
C ARG A 83 14.28 -4.37 12.46
N GLN A 84 14.46 -5.29 13.41
CA GLN A 84 14.15 -6.73 13.29
C GLN A 84 14.53 -7.33 11.93
N ASP A 85 15.83 -7.34 11.61
CA ASP A 85 16.41 -7.87 10.37
C ASP A 85 15.95 -7.19 9.05
N ARG A 86 15.27 -6.05 9.16
CA ARG A 86 14.96 -5.15 8.04
C ARG A 86 15.71 -3.83 8.19
N PHE A 87 16.69 -3.67 7.32
CA PHE A 87 17.56 -2.51 7.23
C PHE A 87 17.24 -1.73 5.96
N VAL A 88 17.16 -0.41 6.08
CA VAL A 88 17.06 0.50 4.95
C VAL A 88 18.14 1.54 5.09
N TYR A 89 19.03 1.62 4.11
CA TYR A 89 20.13 2.56 4.07
C TYR A 89 19.98 3.53 2.91
N LEU A 90 20.37 4.77 3.14
CA LEU A 90 20.72 5.70 2.09
C LEU A 90 22.21 5.50 1.79
N ALA A 91 22.55 5.23 0.54
CA ALA A 91 23.93 5.09 0.09
C ALA A 91 24.22 6.03 -1.08
N GLU A 92 25.49 6.30 -1.30
CA GLU A 92 26.00 7.07 -2.44
C GLU A 92 26.98 6.19 -3.22
N ALA A 93 26.91 6.23 -4.55
CA ALA A 93 27.88 5.57 -5.42
C ALA A 93 28.97 6.56 -5.90
N GLU A 94 29.98 6.05 -6.60
CA GLU A 94 31.11 6.85 -7.11
C GLU A 94 30.67 8.05 -7.97
N ASP A 95 29.59 7.90 -8.73
CA ASP A 95 29.00 8.92 -9.61
C ASP A 95 28.18 9.99 -8.86
N LYS A 96 28.23 9.98 -7.52
CA LYS A 96 27.46 10.87 -6.63
C LYS A 96 25.95 10.68 -6.68
N LYS A 97 25.46 9.65 -7.37
CA LYS A 97 24.04 9.29 -7.28
C LYS A 97 23.73 8.59 -5.98
N ARG A 98 22.53 8.84 -5.47
CA ARG A 98 22.04 8.28 -4.22
C ARG A 98 21.13 7.08 -4.49
N TYR A 99 21.23 6.09 -3.62
CA TYR A 99 20.50 4.84 -3.70
C TYR A 99 19.91 4.48 -2.35
N VAL A 100 18.83 3.72 -2.38
CA VAL A 100 18.26 3.05 -1.21
C VAL A 100 18.62 1.58 -1.27
N LEU A 101 19.28 1.09 -0.22
CA LEU A 101 19.60 -0.32 -0.03
C LEU A 101 18.63 -0.86 1.00
N LYS A 102 17.83 -1.86 0.65
CA LYS A 102 16.81 -2.43 1.52
C LYS A 102 17.03 -3.92 1.67
N SER A 103 17.20 -4.40 2.90
CA SER A 103 17.28 -5.84 3.18
C SER A 103 15.89 -6.47 3.16
N LEU A 104 15.83 -7.72 2.68
CA LEU A 104 14.65 -8.56 2.68
C LEU A 104 14.89 -9.79 3.57
N PHE A 105 13.81 -10.37 4.09
CA PHE A 105 13.91 -11.66 4.75
C PHE A 105 14.31 -12.76 3.76
N ASP A 106 15.03 -13.76 4.26
CA ASP A 106 15.46 -14.95 3.51
C ASP A 106 14.33 -15.61 2.73
N SER A 107 13.17 -15.74 3.35
CA SER A 107 11.97 -16.36 2.77
C SER A 107 11.33 -15.54 1.65
N GLU A 108 11.69 -14.25 1.53
CA GLU A 108 11.06 -13.29 0.62
C GLU A 108 11.98 -12.96 -0.57
N TYR A 109 13.30 -12.90 -0.34
CA TYR A 109 14.27 -12.41 -1.31
C TYR A 109 14.17 -13.08 -2.68
N ASN A 110 14.23 -14.42 -2.73
CA ASN A 110 14.21 -15.15 -4.00
C ASN A 110 12.87 -15.02 -4.73
N TYR A 111 11.76 -14.95 -3.98
CA TYR A 111 10.44 -14.77 -4.55
C TYR A 111 10.29 -13.37 -5.15
N ALA A 112 10.65 -12.33 -4.39
CA ALA A 112 10.60 -10.95 -4.85
C ALA A 112 11.54 -10.70 -6.04
N LEU A 113 12.72 -11.32 -6.04
CA LEU A 113 13.68 -11.22 -7.14
C LEU A 113 13.14 -11.82 -8.44
N ALA A 114 12.43 -12.96 -8.35
CA ALA A 114 11.83 -13.62 -9.50
C ALA A 114 10.71 -12.80 -10.17
N LEU A 115 10.11 -11.83 -9.47
CA LEU A 115 9.11 -10.93 -10.05
C LEU A 115 9.73 -9.76 -10.83
N GLN A 116 10.95 -9.34 -10.50
CA GLN A 116 11.56 -8.11 -11.02
C GLN A 116 11.63 -8.02 -12.56
N PRO A 117 11.94 -9.09 -13.32
CA PRO A 117 11.97 -9.00 -14.78
C PRO A 117 10.63 -8.62 -15.41
N LYS A 118 9.50 -8.86 -14.73
CA LYS A 118 8.17 -8.44 -15.19
C LYS A 118 7.82 -7.00 -14.80
N LEU A 119 8.59 -6.39 -13.91
CA LEU A 119 8.31 -5.07 -13.33
C LEU A 119 9.25 -3.99 -13.87
N SER A 120 10.43 -4.38 -14.37
CA SER A 120 11.49 -3.48 -14.83
C SER A 120 11.15 -2.66 -16.07
N ASP A 121 10.18 -3.10 -16.87
CA ASP A 121 9.88 -2.46 -18.15
C ASP A 121 9.00 -1.21 -18.00
N SER A 122 8.37 -1.03 -16.83
CA SER A 122 7.50 0.13 -16.58
C SER A 122 8.26 1.26 -15.89
N PRO A 123 8.31 2.48 -16.47
CA PRO A 123 8.95 3.62 -15.83
C PRO A 123 8.19 4.12 -14.59
N TYR A 124 6.94 3.66 -14.41
CA TYR A 124 6.07 4.00 -13.28
C TYR A 124 6.22 3.03 -12.10
N LEU A 125 7.10 2.04 -12.22
CA LEU A 125 7.45 1.10 -11.16
C LEU A 125 8.89 1.34 -10.72
N ARG A 126 9.10 1.40 -9.40
CA ARG A 126 10.44 1.49 -8.80
C ARG A 126 11.04 0.08 -8.72
N ALA A 127 11.28 -0.52 -9.89
CA ALA A 127 11.91 -1.83 -10.00
C ALA A 127 13.37 -1.80 -9.52
N VAL A 128 13.86 -2.98 -9.12
CA VAL A 128 15.22 -3.17 -8.60
C VAL A 128 16.25 -2.88 -9.69
N GLN A 129 17.22 -1.99 -9.39
CA GLN A 129 18.30 -1.64 -10.31
C GLN A 129 19.55 -2.50 -10.08
N ASP A 130 19.78 -2.95 -8.85
CA ASP A 130 20.90 -3.82 -8.48
C ASP A 130 20.56 -4.64 -7.23
N THR A 131 21.38 -5.63 -6.92
CA THR A 131 21.21 -6.49 -5.74
C THR A 131 22.53 -6.66 -5.02
N ILE A 132 22.48 -6.89 -3.71
CA ILE A 132 23.63 -7.32 -2.90
C ILE A 132 23.27 -8.69 -2.31
N PRO A 133 23.48 -9.80 -3.04
CA PRO A 133 22.94 -11.11 -2.68
C PRO A 133 23.42 -11.62 -1.31
N GLY A 134 24.68 -11.36 -0.95
CA GLY A 134 25.23 -11.78 0.35
C GLY A 134 24.52 -11.16 1.55
N GLN A 135 23.92 -9.97 1.37
CA GLN A 135 23.15 -9.27 2.39
C GLN A 135 21.64 -9.29 2.11
N LYS A 136 21.21 -9.98 1.04
CA LYS A 136 19.82 -10.05 0.58
C LYS A 136 19.18 -8.68 0.44
N MET A 137 19.95 -7.73 -0.10
CA MET A 137 19.48 -6.38 -0.33
C MET A 137 19.10 -6.14 -1.78
N PHE A 138 18.04 -5.36 -1.94
CA PHE A 138 17.69 -4.71 -3.19
C PHE A 138 18.19 -3.27 -3.18
N VAL A 139 18.60 -2.81 -4.36
CA VAL A 139 19.10 -1.45 -4.57
C VAL A 139 18.18 -0.76 -5.57
N ASN A 140 17.67 0.40 -5.18
CA ASN A 140 16.89 1.28 -6.04
C ASN A 140 17.49 2.68 -5.98
N GLU A 141 17.35 3.45 -7.07
CA GLU A 141 17.66 4.87 -7.06
C GLU A 141 16.85 5.59 -5.97
N TYR A 142 17.47 6.54 -5.27
CA TYR A 142 16.81 7.38 -4.29
C TYR A 142 15.88 8.38 -5.00
N LEU A 143 14.66 8.54 -4.48
CA LEU A 143 13.69 9.53 -4.95
C LEU A 143 13.44 10.56 -3.86
N SER A 144 13.16 11.79 -4.27
CA SER A 144 13.11 12.96 -3.37
C SER A 144 12.16 12.80 -2.19
N ASP A 145 10.96 12.23 -2.39
CA ASP A 145 9.97 12.09 -1.31
C ASP A 145 8.94 10.98 -1.60
N HIS A 146 8.09 10.68 -0.63
CA HIS A 146 6.91 9.85 -0.79
C HIS A 146 5.61 10.67 -0.67
N LEU A 147 4.53 10.23 -1.31
CA LEU A 147 3.29 10.99 -1.46
C LEU A 147 2.67 11.41 -0.11
N LEU A 148 2.80 10.61 0.95
CA LEU A 148 2.26 10.96 2.28
C LEU A 148 2.83 12.29 2.82
N ASN A 149 4.10 12.61 2.51
CA ASN A 149 4.76 13.85 2.92
C ASN A 149 4.68 14.91 1.81
N PHE A 150 4.85 14.49 0.56
CA PHE A 150 4.79 15.39 -0.59
C PHE A 150 3.43 16.08 -0.77
N ALA A 151 2.31 15.42 -0.43
CA ALA A 151 0.95 15.95 -0.59
C ALA A 151 0.66 17.26 0.17
N TRP A 152 1.50 17.61 1.16
CA TRP A 152 1.37 18.84 1.94
C TRP A 152 1.87 20.08 1.21
N LYS A 153 2.60 19.91 0.10
CA LYS A 153 3.04 21.01 -0.75
C LYS A 153 1.84 21.66 -1.47
N PRO A 154 1.97 22.94 -1.88
CA PRO A 154 0.95 23.59 -2.70
C PRO A 154 1.00 23.01 -4.12
N LEU A 155 0.09 22.08 -4.41
CA LEU A 155 0.02 21.37 -5.69
C LEU A 155 -1.22 21.82 -6.48
N PRO A 156 -1.06 22.32 -7.73
CA PRO A 156 -2.17 22.49 -8.66
C PRO A 156 -2.95 21.18 -8.87
N LEU A 157 -4.25 21.27 -9.13
CA LEU A 157 -5.09 20.08 -9.34
C LEU A 157 -4.55 19.20 -10.48
N LEU A 158 -4.07 19.81 -11.57
CA LEU A 158 -3.49 19.09 -12.70
C LEU A 158 -2.25 18.28 -12.29
N THR A 159 -1.42 18.82 -11.41
CA THR A 159 -0.26 18.09 -10.85
C THR A 159 -0.71 16.92 -9.97
N GLN A 160 -1.75 17.12 -9.14
CA GLN A 160 -2.31 16.03 -8.33
C GLN A 160 -2.90 14.91 -9.21
N LYS A 161 -3.63 15.26 -10.28
CA LYS A 161 -4.13 14.32 -11.27
C LYS A 161 -3.00 13.56 -11.95
N ARG A 162 -1.95 14.23 -12.40
CA ARG A 162 -0.76 13.59 -12.99
C ARG A 162 -0.13 12.58 -12.05
N ILE A 163 0.07 12.95 -10.78
CA ILE A 163 0.65 12.04 -9.78
C ILE A 163 -0.18 10.77 -9.62
N LEU A 164 -1.51 10.90 -9.50
CA LEU A 164 -2.39 9.74 -9.39
C LEU A 164 -2.39 8.92 -10.68
N ARG A 165 -2.44 9.57 -11.85
CA ARG A 165 -2.40 8.86 -13.13
C ARG A 165 -1.11 8.05 -13.29
N ASP A 166 0.04 8.64 -12.99
CA ASP A 166 1.35 7.99 -13.14
C ASP A 166 1.49 6.83 -12.13
N ALA A 167 1.03 6.99 -10.89
CA ALA A 167 0.98 5.89 -9.93
C ALA A 167 0.02 4.76 -10.37
N LEU A 168 -1.12 5.11 -10.96
CA LEU A 168 -2.10 4.16 -11.48
C LEU A 168 -1.59 3.43 -12.73
N ARG A 169 -0.76 4.07 -13.57
CA ARG A 169 -0.02 3.40 -14.66
C ARG A 169 0.92 2.33 -14.13
N GLY A 170 1.64 2.61 -13.05
CA GLY A 170 2.43 1.60 -12.35
C GLY A 170 1.58 0.42 -11.88
N LEU A 171 0.44 0.71 -11.24
CA LEU A 171 -0.47 -0.33 -10.76
C LEU A 171 -1.05 -1.18 -11.91
N ALA A 172 -1.47 -0.55 -13.01
CA ALA A 172 -1.97 -1.24 -14.19
C ALA A 172 -0.91 -2.17 -14.81
N ALA A 173 0.35 -1.73 -14.89
CA ALA A 173 1.46 -2.56 -15.37
C ALA A 173 1.69 -3.81 -14.51
N MET A 174 1.59 -3.71 -13.17
CA MET A 174 1.64 -4.89 -12.30
C MET A 174 0.45 -5.82 -12.56
N HIS A 175 -0.74 -5.25 -12.70
CA HIS A 175 -1.98 -6.00 -12.88
C HIS A 175 -2.05 -6.75 -14.22
N GLU A 176 -1.41 -6.22 -15.27
CA GLU A 176 -1.25 -6.89 -16.58
C GLU A 176 -0.45 -8.18 -16.47
N HIS A 177 0.52 -8.23 -15.56
CA HIS A 177 1.32 -9.42 -15.26
C HIS A 177 0.75 -10.32 -14.17
N ASP A 178 -0.53 -10.13 -13.82
CA ASP A 178 -1.21 -10.85 -12.74
C ASP A 178 -0.51 -10.71 -11.38
N ILE A 179 0.14 -9.57 -11.14
CA ILE A 179 0.80 -9.25 -9.86
C ILE A 179 -0.07 -8.24 -9.11
N ALA A 180 -0.50 -8.59 -7.91
CA ALA A 180 -1.16 -7.67 -6.98
C ALA A 180 -0.11 -7.06 -6.03
N HIS A 181 -0.21 -5.76 -5.78
CA HIS A 181 0.71 -5.03 -4.90
C HIS A 181 0.44 -5.32 -3.41
N LEU A 182 -0.83 -5.38 -3.01
CA LEU A 182 -1.35 -5.75 -1.68
C LEU A 182 -1.02 -4.80 -0.51
N ASP A 183 -0.19 -3.77 -0.72
CA ASP A 183 0.06 -2.70 0.27
C ASP A 183 0.04 -1.28 -0.33
N ILE A 184 -0.95 -0.99 -1.19
CA ILE A 184 -1.12 0.37 -1.74
C ILE A 184 -1.44 1.37 -0.62
N LYS A 185 -0.57 2.36 -0.47
CA LYS A 185 -0.67 3.46 0.50
C LYS A 185 0.16 4.65 0.04
N ALA A 186 -0.10 5.84 0.57
CA ALA A 186 0.59 7.06 0.15
C ALA A 186 2.12 7.02 0.42
N ASN A 187 2.62 6.21 1.35
CA ASN A 187 4.06 6.04 1.57
C ASN A 187 4.77 5.27 0.44
N ASN A 188 4.04 4.45 -0.29
CA ASN A 188 4.62 3.57 -1.31
C ASN A 188 4.55 4.18 -2.71
N ILE A 189 4.00 5.40 -2.85
CA ILE A 189 4.08 6.18 -4.09
C ILE A 189 5.19 7.20 -3.89
N MET A 190 6.30 7.00 -4.60
CA MET A 190 7.44 7.87 -4.57
C MET A 190 7.29 8.98 -5.60
N VAL A 191 7.72 10.18 -5.26
CA VAL A 191 7.67 11.36 -6.11
C VAL A 191 9.06 11.96 -6.17
N ASP A 192 9.59 12.07 -7.38
CA ASP A 192 10.78 12.86 -7.64
C ASP A 192 10.39 14.21 -8.21
N TYR A 193 11.02 15.26 -7.70
CA TYR A 193 10.66 16.63 -8.03
C TYR A 193 11.83 17.56 -7.77
N HIS A 194 11.79 18.71 -8.42
CA HIS A 194 12.67 19.83 -8.14
C HIS A 194 11.88 21.13 -8.06
N GLU A 195 12.50 22.15 -7.48
CA GLU A 195 11.95 23.50 -7.41
C GLU A 195 12.59 24.37 -8.49
N THR A 196 11.76 25.15 -9.16
CA THR A 196 12.14 26.16 -10.16
C THR A 196 11.61 27.52 -9.73
N ASP A 197 12.04 28.59 -10.40
CA ASP A 197 11.50 29.94 -10.15
C ASP A 197 9.99 30.02 -10.39
N ASP A 198 9.45 29.19 -11.30
CA ASP A 198 8.03 29.09 -11.62
C ASP A 198 7.25 28.15 -10.69
N GLY A 199 7.93 27.52 -9.73
CA GLY A 199 7.37 26.63 -8.73
C GLY A 199 7.85 25.19 -8.84
N LEU A 200 7.09 24.29 -8.21
CA LEU A 200 7.46 22.89 -8.09
C LEU A 200 7.17 22.10 -9.37
N VAL A 201 8.17 21.36 -9.85
CA VAL A 201 8.06 20.48 -11.01
C VAL A 201 8.23 19.03 -10.57
N VAL A 202 7.24 18.19 -10.87
CA VAL A 202 7.34 16.74 -10.67
C VAL A 202 8.03 16.13 -11.87
N ASP A 203 9.14 15.43 -11.65
CA ASP A 203 9.90 14.76 -12.70
C ASP A 203 9.32 13.40 -13.01
N ARG A 204 9.13 12.57 -11.97
CA ARG A 204 8.60 11.21 -12.10
C ARG A 204 7.85 10.78 -10.85
N VAL A 205 6.92 9.85 -11.05
CA VAL A 205 6.16 9.20 -9.98
C VAL A 205 6.29 7.70 -10.18
N GLN A 206 6.63 6.99 -9.11
CA GLN A 206 6.84 5.55 -9.15
C GLN A 206 6.18 4.84 -7.97
N LEU A 207 5.50 3.74 -8.24
CA LEU A 207 5.05 2.81 -7.21
C LEU A 207 6.23 1.98 -6.71
N SER A 208 6.36 1.82 -5.40
CA SER A 208 7.51 1.20 -4.72
C SER A 208 7.06 0.15 -3.70
N ASP A 209 7.99 -0.48 -2.97
CA ASP A 209 7.71 -1.55 -2.00
C ASP A 209 7.15 -2.81 -2.70
N LEU A 210 7.69 -3.10 -3.89
CA LEU A 210 7.25 -4.18 -4.77
C LEU A 210 7.60 -5.57 -4.24
N GLU A 211 8.37 -5.66 -3.16
CA GLU A 211 8.87 -6.90 -2.60
C GLU A 211 7.76 -7.75 -1.94
N ASP A 212 6.68 -7.11 -1.53
CA ASP A 212 5.49 -7.79 -0.97
C ASP A 212 4.45 -8.18 -2.02
N ALA A 213 4.65 -7.70 -3.25
CA ALA A 213 3.76 -8.00 -4.35
C ALA A 213 3.67 -9.51 -4.57
N THR A 214 2.51 -9.98 -5.02
CA THR A 214 2.25 -11.40 -5.19
C THR A 214 1.65 -11.66 -6.54
N HIS A 215 2.23 -12.62 -7.27
CA HIS A 215 1.63 -13.17 -8.48
C HIS A 215 0.38 -13.98 -8.12
N ILE A 216 -0.79 -13.51 -8.55
CA ILE A 216 -2.10 -14.11 -8.35
C ILE A 216 -2.66 -14.43 -9.74
N PRO A 217 -2.54 -15.68 -10.23
CA PRO A 217 -3.01 -16.05 -11.55
C PRO A 217 -4.51 -15.75 -11.77
N PRO A 218 -4.96 -15.67 -13.03
CA PRO A 218 -6.36 -15.40 -13.34
C PRO A 218 -7.29 -16.37 -12.61
N ARG A 219 -8.40 -15.84 -12.07
CA ARG A 219 -9.41 -16.57 -11.30
C ARG A 219 -8.92 -17.18 -9.97
N GLN A 220 -7.71 -16.84 -9.53
CA GLN A 220 -7.21 -17.19 -8.20
C GLN A 220 -7.33 -16.00 -7.24
N ALA A 221 -7.24 -16.30 -5.95
CA ALA A 221 -7.22 -15.32 -4.88
C ALA A 221 -6.49 -15.90 -3.67
N LEU A 222 -5.84 -15.04 -2.89
CA LEU A 222 -5.32 -15.42 -1.58
C LEU A 222 -6.46 -15.36 -0.56
N ARG A 223 -6.45 -16.20 0.48
CA ARG A 223 -7.51 -16.26 1.50
C ARG A 223 -6.90 -16.36 2.89
N GLY A 224 -7.61 -15.86 3.90
CA GLY A 224 -7.19 -15.98 5.31
C GLY A 224 -6.08 -15.02 5.73
N LEU A 225 -5.62 -14.15 4.83
CA LEU A 225 -4.60 -13.15 5.09
C LEU A 225 -5.24 -11.77 5.33
N GLN A 226 -4.63 -10.99 6.21
CA GLN A 226 -4.98 -9.58 6.42
C GLN A 226 -3.80 -8.74 5.91
N VAL A 227 -3.87 -8.31 4.65
CA VAL A 227 -2.78 -7.61 3.95
C VAL A 227 -2.97 -6.10 3.94
N GLY A 228 -1.91 -5.36 3.68
CA GLY A 228 -1.91 -3.90 3.56
C GLY A 228 -2.03 -3.15 4.88
N ASN A 229 -1.71 -1.85 4.89
CA ASN A 229 -1.93 -0.98 6.04
C ASN A 229 -3.43 -0.71 6.28
N HIS A 230 -3.89 -0.84 7.54
CA HIS A 230 -5.31 -0.82 7.89
C HIS A 230 -6.04 0.48 7.52
N TRP A 231 -5.35 1.62 7.37
CA TRP A 231 -6.00 2.88 6.97
C TRP A 231 -6.35 2.96 5.49
N TRP A 232 -5.77 2.11 4.66
CA TRP A 232 -5.92 2.07 3.21
C TRP A 232 -6.55 0.76 2.73
N ARG A 233 -6.76 -0.19 3.63
CA ARG A 233 -7.10 -1.57 3.31
C ARG A 233 -8.55 -1.71 2.83
N SER A 234 -8.77 -2.60 1.87
CA SER A 234 -10.10 -2.93 1.35
C SER A 234 -10.96 -3.74 2.33
N PRO A 235 -12.30 -3.77 2.14
CA PRO A 235 -13.20 -4.53 3.01
C PRO A 235 -12.88 -6.03 3.04
N GLU A 236 -12.65 -6.65 1.87
CA GLU A 236 -12.30 -8.07 1.78
C GLU A 236 -11.00 -8.40 2.50
N ALA A 237 -10.00 -7.52 2.45
CA ALA A 237 -8.73 -7.71 3.14
C ALA A 237 -8.87 -7.52 4.66
N HIS A 238 -9.72 -6.60 5.14
CA HIS A 238 -10.01 -6.46 6.57
C HIS A 238 -10.60 -7.74 7.17
N VAL A 239 -11.54 -8.37 6.46
CA VAL A 239 -12.26 -9.54 6.94
C VAL A 239 -11.54 -10.87 6.63
N LYS A 240 -10.35 -10.84 6.02
CA LYS A 240 -9.59 -12.03 5.59
C LYS A 240 -10.31 -12.87 4.53
N GLY A 241 -11.11 -12.21 3.70
CA GLY A 241 -11.80 -12.79 2.56
C GLY A 241 -10.84 -13.21 1.44
N ALA A 242 -11.39 -13.49 0.26
CA ALA A 242 -10.58 -13.63 -0.94
C ALA A 242 -10.01 -12.25 -1.34
N ILE A 243 -8.71 -12.18 -1.57
CA ILE A 243 -8.00 -10.96 -2.00
C ILE A 243 -7.30 -11.20 -3.34
N ASN A 244 -7.37 -10.21 -4.22
CA ASN A 244 -6.80 -10.20 -5.56
C ASN A 244 -6.59 -8.74 -6.05
N LYS A 245 -6.26 -8.54 -7.33
CA LYS A 245 -5.97 -7.22 -7.95
C LYS A 245 -6.97 -6.10 -7.56
N PRO A 246 -8.31 -6.31 -7.57
CA PRO A 246 -9.29 -5.35 -7.06
C PRO A 246 -9.03 -4.75 -5.67
N THR A 247 -8.35 -5.47 -4.76
CA THR A 247 -7.98 -4.94 -3.45
C THR A 247 -7.10 -3.69 -3.57
N ASP A 248 -6.14 -3.70 -4.50
CA ASP A 248 -5.26 -2.55 -4.75
C ASP A 248 -6.03 -1.34 -5.25
N VAL A 249 -7.04 -1.54 -6.11
CA VAL A 249 -7.85 -0.46 -6.68
C VAL A 249 -8.65 0.27 -5.60
N PHE A 250 -9.21 -0.47 -4.63
CA PHE A 250 -9.90 0.14 -3.49
C PHE A 250 -8.94 0.97 -2.63
N SER A 251 -7.75 0.42 -2.34
CA SER A 251 -6.71 1.14 -1.60
C SER A 251 -6.24 2.39 -2.35
N PHE A 252 -6.13 2.32 -3.67
CA PHE A 252 -5.77 3.44 -4.53
C PHE A 252 -6.83 4.55 -4.50
N ALA A 253 -8.11 4.21 -4.39
CA ALA A 253 -9.17 5.20 -4.21
C ALA A 253 -9.00 6.01 -2.92
N ILE A 254 -8.62 5.35 -1.81
CA ILE A 254 -8.37 6.03 -0.54
C ILE A 254 -7.15 6.95 -0.65
N VAL A 255 -6.09 6.52 -1.34
CA VAL A 255 -4.91 7.35 -1.65
C VAL A 255 -5.31 8.59 -2.47
N SER A 256 -6.18 8.41 -3.46
CA SER A 256 -6.68 9.50 -4.30
C SER A 256 -7.43 10.54 -3.46
N ILE A 257 -8.34 10.08 -2.60
CA ILE A 257 -9.07 10.98 -1.67
C ILE A 257 -8.10 11.69 -0.72
N PHE A 258 -7.09 10.98 -0.21
CA PHE A 258 -6.06 11.58 0.64
C PHE A 258 -5.33 12.70 -0.07
N LEU A 259 -4.90 12.54 -1.33
CA LEU A 259 -4.15 13.59 -2.02
C LEU A 259 -4.97 14.88 -2.17
N LEU A 260 -6.24 14.75 -2.55
CA LEU A 260 -7.11 15.91 -2.78
C LEU A 260 -7.54 16.59 -1.47
N LEU A 261 -7.86 15.81 -0.44
CA LEU A 261 -8.37 16.34 0.83
C LEU A 261 -7.29 16.58 1.89
N ARG A 262 -6.08 16.07 1.65
CA ARG A 262 -4.99 15.96 2.63
C ARG A 262 -5.47 15.34 3.94
N ARG A 263 -6.27 14.27 3.83
CA ARG A 263 -6.86 13.58 4.98
C ARG A 263 -6.90 12.09 4.76
N VAL A 264 -6.34 11.33 5.70
CA VAL A 264 -6.55 9.88 5.77
C VAL A 264 -7.93 9.63 6.38
N ILE A 265 -8.94 9.41 5.52
CA ILE A 265 -10.36 9.47 5.90
C ILE A 265 -10.80 8.42 6.94
N PHE A 266 -10.04 7.32 7.06
CA PHE A 266 -10.30 6.25 8.02
C PHE A 266 -9.38 6.25 9.24
N TRP A 267 -8.40 7.16 9.30
CA TRP A 267 -7.54 7.26 10.48
C TRP A 267 -8.35 7.51 11.75
N MET A 268 -7.94 6.85 12.83
CA MET A 268 -8.49 7.03 14.17
C MET A 268 -7.39 6.85 15.21
N ASP A 269 -7.51 7.61 16.29
CA ASP A 269 -6.62 7.50 17.44
C ASP A 269 -7.06 6.31 18.30
N VAL A 270 -6.49 5.15 18.01
CA VAL A 270 -6.72 3.89 18.74
C VAL A 270 -5.42 3.40 19.34
N PRO A 271 -5.45 2.75 20.52
CA PRO A 271 -4.27 2.08 21.05
C PRO A 271 -3.71 1.09 20.04
N GLN A 272 -2.38 1.07 19.87
CA GLN A 272 -1.69 0.17 18.92
C GLN A 272 -2.01 -1.33 19.13
N SER A 273 -2.44 -1.71 20.34
CA SER A 273 -2.84 -3.07 20.69
C SER A 273 -4.27 -3.45 20.27
N SER A 274 -5.06 -2.49 19.80
CA SER A 274 -6.46 -2.70 19.41
C SER A 274 -6.57 -2.94 17.91
N ASP A 275 -7.44 -3.86 17.48
CA ASP A 275 -7.77 -4.05 16.07
C ASP A 275 -8.87 -3.04 15.65
N PRO A 276 -8.57 -2.02 14.82
CA PRO A 276 -9.55 -1.03 14.40
C PRO A 276 -10.49 -1.53 13.30
N SER A 277 -10.38 -2.79 12.86
CA SER A 277 -11.08 -3.28 11.66
C SER A 277 -12.60 -3.07 11.71
N PHE A 278 -13.25 -3.30 12.85
CA PHE A 278 -14.70 -3.06 12.98
C PHE A 278 -15.08 -1.59 12.72
N ALA A 279 -14.39 -0.66 13.37
CA ALA A 279 -14.67 0.77 13.22
C ALA A 279 -14.32 1.28 11.81
N ILE A 280 -13.27 0.74 11.19
CA ILE A 280 -12.91 1.07 9.81
C ILE A 280 -13.98 0.54 8.84
N LEU A 281 -14.41 -0.72 8.99
CA LEU A 281 -15.45 -1.31 8.16
C LEU A 281 -16.78 -0.56 8.27
N GLU A 282 -17.20 -0.19 9.47
CA GLU A 282 -18.40 0.63 9.68
C GLU A 282 -18.30 1.97 8.93
N LYS A 283 -17.15 2.65 9.01
CA LYS A 283 -16.92 3.87 8.23
C LYS A 283 -16.88 3.63 6.73
N GLN A 284 -16.29 2.53 6.27
CA GLN A 284 -16.27 2.16 4.84
C GLN A 284 -17.69 1.94 4.33
N ILE A 285 -18.54 1.20 5.06
CA ILE A 285 -19.94 0.96 4.70
C ILE A 285 -20.70 2.30 4.65
N SER A 286 -20.53 3.14 5.67
CA SER A 286 -21.15 4.47 5.71
C SER A 286 -20.75 5.35 4.53
N THR A 287 -19.51 5.23 4.06
CA THR A 287 -18.92 6.11 3.04
C THR A 287 -19.12 5.61 1.61
N PHE A 288 -18.95 4.31 1.35
CA PHE A 288 -18.93 3.74 0.00
C PHE A 288 -19.96 2.64 -0.24
N GLY A 289 -20.63 2.13 0.81
CA GLY A 289 -21.54 1.01 0.67
C GLY A 289 -22.79 1.38 -0.11
N GLU A 290 -23.11 0.62 -1.15
CA GLU A 290 -24.45 0.58 -1.75
C GLU A 290 -25.11 -0.75 -1.38
N TRP A 291 -26.43 -0.75 -1.17
CA TRP A 291 -27.11 -1.90 -0.58
C TRP A 291 -26.99 -3.17 -1.43
N ASP A 292 -27.17 -3.05 -2.75
CA ASP A 292 -27.01 -4.16 -3.68
C ASP A 292 -25.57 -4.71 -3.67
N ASP A 293 -24.57 -3.83 -3.55
CA ASP A 293 -23.16 -4.24 -3.51
C ASP A 293 -22.77 -4.88 -2.17
N ILE A 294 -23.45 -4.54 -1.07
CA ILE A 294 -23.26 -5.18 0.24
C ILE A 294 -23.73 -6.63 0.22
N ASP A 295 -24.90 -6.89 -0.37
CA ASP A 295 -25.41 -8.26 -0.49
C ASP A 295 -24.51 -9.12 -1.38
N ASP A 296 -24.04 -8.56 -2.49
CA ASP A 296 -23.08 -9.22 -3.37
C ASP A 296 -21.71 -9.43 -2.72
N PHE A 297 -21.24 -8.48 -1.89
CA PHE A 297 -20.03 -8.67 -1.09
C PHE A 297 -20.20 -9.84 -0.10
N LEU A 298 -21.35 -9.96 0.55
CA LEU A 298 -21.62 -11.09 1.45
C LEU A 298 -21.57 -12.41 0.66
N ASP A 299 -22.21 -12.48 -0.52
CA ASP A 299 -22.09 -13.62 -1.44
C ASP A 299 -20.64 -13.96 -1.77
N TYR A 300 -19.85 -12.95 -2.15
CA TYR A 300 -18.41 -13.09 -2.44
C TYR A 300 -17.62 -13.72 -1.30
N LEU A 301 -17.91 -13.36 -0.04
CA LEU A 301 -17.26 -13.98 1.13
C LEU A 301 -17.58 -15.47 1.28
N GLY A 302 -18.74 -15.91 0.79
CA GLY A 302 -19.25 -17.28 0.91
C GLY A 302 -19.95 -17.55 2.24
N ARG A 303 -20.94 -18.46 2.23
CA ARG A 303 -21.90 -18.67 3.34
C ARG A 303 -21.25 -18.96 4.70
N GLY A 304 -20.11 -19.64 4.72
CA GLY A 304 -19.41 -20.05 5.95
C GLY A 304 -18.43 -19.02 6.52
N HIS A 305 -18.33 -17.82 5.92
CA HIS A 305 -17.31 -16.86 6.33
C HIS A 305 -17.63 -16.23 7.70
N PRO A 306 -16.68 -16.22 8.67
CA PRO A 306 -16.95 -15.79 10.05
C PRO A 306 -17.46 -14.35 10.20
N TRP A 307 -17.10 -13.47 9.27
CA TRP A 307 -17.49 -12.07 9.30
C TRP A 307 -18.88 -11.76 8.76
N ARG A 308 -19.59 -12.71 8.12
CA ARG A 308 -20.88 -12.41 7.47
C ARG A 308 -21.90 -11.80 8.44
N GLN A 309 -22.12 -12.45 9.59
CA GLN A 309 -23.11 -11.98 10.56
C GLN A 309 -22.74 -10.60 11.14
N SER A 310 -21.47 -10.43 11.50
CA SER A 310 -20.94 -9.15 11.99
C SER A 310 -21.09 -8.04 10.96
N PHE A 311 -20.79 -8.33 9.70
CA PHE A 311 -20.90 -7.38 8.60
C PHE A 311 -22.35 -7.02 8.30
N SER A 312 -23.27 -7.99 8.23
CA SER A 312 -24.70 -7.73 8.07
C SER A 312 -25.26 -6.90 9.23
N LYS A 313 -24.81 -7.14 10.47
CA LYS A 313 -25.21 -6.33 11.63
C LYS A 313 -24.70 -4.89 11.53
N MET A 314 -23.46 -4.67 11.08
CA MET A 314 -22.92 -3.33 10.83
C MET A 314 -23.70 -2.62 9.71
N ALA A 315 -23.97 -3.31 8.60
CA ALA A 315 -24.75 -2.73 7.51
C ALA A 315 -26.18 -2.36 7.94
N GLY A 316 -26.83 -3.21 8.74
CA GLY A 316 -28.18 -2.98 9.28
C GLY A 316 -28.24 -1.97 10.43
N SER A 317 -27.11 -1.46 10.94
CA SER A 317 -27.11 -0.45 12.02
C SER A 317 -27.40 0.96 11.50
N PHE A 318 -27.37 1.18 10.18
CA PHE A 318 -27.65 2.46 9.58
C PHE A 318 -29.15 2.67 9.36
N GLY A 319 -29.64 3.85 9.71
CA GLY A 319 -31.05 4.23 9.63
C GLY A 319 -31.25 5.71 9.95
N GLU A 320 -32.46 6.12 10.32
CA GLU A 320 -32.75 7.54 10.64
C GLU A 320 -31.91 8.06 11.81
N SER A 321 -31.70 7.25 12.85
CA SER A 321 -30.91 7.61 14.03
C SER A 321 -29.40 7.53 13.82
N ASN A 322 -28.95 6.80 12.80
CA ASN A 322 -27.55 6.64 12.44
C ASN A 322 -27.41 6.67 10.90
N PRO A 323 -27.55 7.86 10.27
CA PRO A 323 -27.54 7.94 8.82
C PRO A 323 -26.14 7.70 8.26
N ARG A 324 -26.07 7.00 7.11
CA ARG A 324 -24.84 6.88 6.32
C ARG A 324 -24.34 8.25 5.85
N ARG A 325 -23.08 8.32 5.47
CA ARG A 325 -22.45 9.53 4.89
C ARG A 325 -21.80 9.21 3.53
N PRO A 326 -22.59 8.91 2.50
CA PRO A 326 -22.08 8.49 1.20
C PRO A 326 -21.13 9.53 0.59
N PHE A 327 -20.02 9.06 0.03
CA PHE A 327 -18.98 9.89 -0.58
C PHE A 327 -19.52 10.77 -1.72
N SER A 328 -20.46 10.25 -2.52
CA SER A 328 -21.14 10.96 -3.60
C SER A 328 -21.79 12.27 -3.11
N LEU A 329 -22.28 12.29 -1.86
CA LEU A 329 -22.97 13.42 -1.24
C LEU A 329 -22.03 14.40 -0.51
N TRP A 330 -20.72 14.13 -0.47
CA TRP A 330 -19.78 15.02 0.21
C TRP A 330 -19.68 16.36 -0.54
N LYS A 331 -19.75 17.47 0.20
CA LYS A 331 -19.60 18.82 -0.35
C LYS A 331 -18.15 19.25 -0.21
N SER A 332 -17.48 19.53 -1.33
CA SER A 332 -16.10 20.00 -1.35
C SER A 332 -15.80 20.67 -2.70
N ASP A 333 -15.03 21.74 -2.67
CA ASP A 333 -14.65 22.50 -3.87
C ASP A 333 -13.60 21.78 -4.71
N VAL A 334 -12.93 20.78 -4.14
CA VAL A 334 -11.90 19.98 -4.83
C VAL A 334 -12.42 18.63 -5.32
N LEU A 335 -13.63 18.21 -4.92
CA LEU A 335 -14.21 16.91 -5.31
C LEU A 335 -15.31 17.12 -6.36
N ASP A 336 -14.91 17.20 -7.62
CA ASP A 336 -15.84 17.31 -8.75
C ASP A 336 -16.65 16.02 -8.97
N ALA A 337 -17.62 16.07 -9.89
CA ALA A 337 -18.52 14.95 -10.17
C ALA A 337 -17.79 13.74 -10.76
N ASP A 338 -16.82 13.98 -11.64
CA ASP A 338 -16.04 12.93 -12.31
C ASP A 338 -15.13 12.20 -11.31
N PHE A 339 -14.51 12.92 -10.37
CA PHE A 339 -13.72 12.32 -9.30
C PHE A 339 -14.58 11.43 -8.41
N LYS A 340 -15.78 11.91 -8.07
CA LYS A 340 -16.72 11.13 -7.25
C LYS A 340 -17.17 9.87 -7.95
N ASP A 341 -17.41 9.92 -9.24
CA ASP A 341 -17.76 8.73 -10.01
C ASP A 341 -16.59 7.75 -10.12
N LEU A 342 -15.38 8.24 -10.40
CA LEU A 342 -14.15 7.43 -10.38
C LEU A 342 -13.97 6.71 -9.05
N VAL A 343 -14.07 7.43 -7.93
CA VAL A 343 -13.98 6.85 -6.58
C VAL A 343 -15.07 5.80 -6.37
N ARG A 344 -16.33 6.10 -6.70
CA ARG A 344 -17.46 5.16 -6.57
C ARG A 344 -17.17 3.84 -7.30
N GLN A 345 -16.66 3.91 -8.53
CA GLN A 345 -16.32 2.73 -9.32
C GLN A 345 -15.15 1.94 -8.72
N MET A 346 -14.11 2.63 -8.21
CA MET A 346 -12.97 1.99 -7.54
C MET A 346 -13.29 1.46 -6.14
N THR A 347 -14.34 1.94 -5.47
CA THR A 347 -14.70 1.52 -4.11
C THR A 347 -15.92 0.62 -4.04
N ASN A 348 -16.36 0.01 -5.16
CA ASN A 348 -17.45 -0.96 -5.13
C ASN A 348 -17.16 -2.05 -4.08
N PHE A 349 -18.14 -2.35 -3.22
CA PHE A 349 -17.97 -3.29 -2.13
C PHE A 349 -17.81 -4.72 -2.62
N ASP A 350 -18.43 -5.11 -3.72
CA ASP A 350 -18.13 -6.37 -4.39
C ASP A 350 -16.84 -6.21 -5.23
N PRO A 351 -15.74 -6.90 -4.86
CA PRO A 351 -14.49 -6.81 -5.62
C PRO A 351 -14.64 -7.26 -7.08
N ARG A 352 -15.66 -8.06 -7.41
CA ARG A 352 -15.95 -8.53 -8.78
C ARG A 352 -16.51 -7.44 -9.69
N LYS A 353 -17.14 -6.40 -9.12
CA LYS A 353 -17.77 -5.28 -9.85
C LYS A 353 -16.90 -4.02 -9.88
N ARG A 354 -15.78 -4.03 -9.16
CA ARG A 354 -14.85 -2.92 -9.06
C ARG A 354 -14.12 -2.78 -10.39
N ILE A 355 -13.99 -1.55 -10.90
CA ILE A 355 -13.21 -1.31 -12.12
C ILE A 355 -11.76 -1.73 -11.93
N THR A 356 -11.11 -2.10 -13.02
CA THR A 356 -9.68 -2.42 -13.07
C THR A 356 -8.84 -1.15 -13.01
N ALA A 357 -7.54 -1.30 -12.72
CA ALA A 357 -6.60 -0.18 -12.78
C ALA A 357 -6.53 0.44 -14.20
N GLN A 358 -6.67 -0.39 -15.24
CA GLN A 358 -6.71 0.07 -16.64
C GLN A 358 -7.97 0.88 -16.94
N GLU A 359 -9.15 0.39 -16.57
CA GLU A 359 -10.41 1.14 -16.75
C GLU A 359 -10.40 2.45 -15.95
N ALA A 360 -9.78 2.47 -14.77
CA ALA A 360 -9.60 3.68 -13.98
C ALA A 360 -8.71 4.73 -14.67
N LEU A 361 -7.69 4.31 -15.44
CA LEU A 361 -6.85 5.23 -16.25
C LEU A 361 -7.63 5.89 -17.38
N GLU A 362 -8.60 5.19 -17.94
CA GLU A 362 -9.43 5.64 -19.06
C GLU A 362 -10.59 6.55 -18.63
N HIS A 363 -10.77 6.72 -17.31
CA HIS A 363 -11.85 7.51 -16.73
C HIS A 363 -11.76 8.99 -17.12
N SER A 364 -12.92 9.66 -17.28
CA SER A 364 -13.00 11.05 -17.74
C SER A 364 -12.20 12.04 -16.89
N TRP A 365 -12.09 11.77 -15.60
CA TRP A 365 -11.34 12.59 -14.64
C TRP A 365 -9.86 12.80 -14.99
N PHE A 366 -9.24 11.88 -15.75
CA PHE A 366 -7.84 12.00 -16.17
C PHE A 366 -7.66 12.56 -17.59
N LYS A 367 -8.73 12.82 -18.35
CA LYS A 367 -8.65 13.21 -19.77
C LYS A 367 -7.99 14.57 -20.02
N ASP A 368 -8.02 15.45 -19.03
CA ASP A 368 -7.40 16.78 -19.07
C ASP A 368 -5.91 16.76 -18.70
N VAL A 369 -5.37 15.61 -18.29
CA VAL A 369 -3.94 15.46 -17.97
C VAL A 369 -3.17 15.19 -19.27
N PRO A 370 -2.23 16.07 -19.67
CA PRO A 370 -1.42 15.83 -20.87
C PRO A 370 -0.60 14.55 -20.72
N ASP A 371 -0.44 13.80 -21.80
CA ASP A 371 0.62 12.79 -21.86
C ASP A 371 1.96 13.52 -21.85
N THR A 372 2.77 13.24 -20.83
CA THR A 372 4.16 13.69 -20.79
C THR A 372 4.93 12.79 -21.74
N ALA A 373 5.57 13.39 -22.75
CA ALA A 373 6.42 12.72 -23.73
C ALA A 373 7.63 12.05 -23.09
#